data_AF-A0A815TTT9-F1
#
_entry.id   AF-A0A815TTT9-F1
#
_cell.length_a   1.000
_cell.length_b   1.000
_cell.length_c   1.000
_cell.angle_alpha   90.00
_cell.angle_beta   90.00
_cell.angle_gamma   90.00
#
_symmetry.space_group_name_H-M   'P 1'
#
loop_
_entity.id
_entity.type
_entity.pdbx_description
1 polymer ?
#
loop_
_entity_poly.entity_id
_entity_poly.type
_entity_poly.pdbx_seq_one_letter_code
_entity_poly.pdbx_strand_id
1 'polypeptide(L)'
;MHVWVLLFVCILTTKAQELLTFGTGLSSQRLYKTETEIFSHTLSPGSTFGVLTHFWTTGDPEIDTSTFSYYIDGEAVPSIQFITYMLAGAGFNDRAAPWGTKWIGKGAKSGGWYNNFRVPFQKSIRVTGKLPSTSSDDKIIWIIVRGTENLPTSFQGFQLPSTARLTLHKIEGVTYDPLAWVRVVDIPTGHGLLFSHTLAVSSGNLNFLEGC
;
A
#
# COMPACT_ATOMS: atom_id res chain seq x y z
N MET A 1 -1.77 -27.31 23.01
CA MET A 1 -2.25 -26.06 22.39
C MET A 1 -2.10 -24.97 23.42
N HIS A 2 -1.28 -23.95 23.17
CA HIS A 2 -1.07 -22.84 24.10
C HIS A 2 -1.63 -21.57 23.46
N VAL A 3 -2.51 -20.89 24.19
CA VAL A 3 -3.07 -19.61 23.79
C VAL A 3 -2.50 -18.56 24.74
N TRP A 4 -1.77 -17.60 24.18
CA TRP A 4 -1.25 -16.45 24.92
C TRP A 4 -2.12 -15.24 24.60
N VAL A 5 -2.63 -14.57 25.63
CA VAL A 5 -3.43 -13.34 25.51
C VAL A 5 -2.66 -12.21 26.19
N LEU A 6 -2.40 -11.14 25.45
CA LEU A 6 -1.93 -9.87 26.00
C LEU A 6 -3.13 -8.94 26.12
N LEU A 7 -3.43 -8.50 27.33
CA LEU A 7 -4.54 -7.61 27.64
C LEU A 7 -4.02 -6.28 28.18
N PHE A 8 -4.35 -5.18 27.51
CA PHE A 8 -4.28 -3.86 28.12
C PHE A 8 -5.55 -3.62 28.93
N VAL A 9 -5.42 -3.45 30.24
CA VAL A 9 -6.53 -3.04 31.11
C VAL A 9 -6.43 -1.53 31.29
N CYS A 10 -7.34 -0.78 30.66
CA CYS A 10 -7.49 0.66 30.89
C CYS A 10 -8.75 0.91 31.71
N ILE A 11 -8.62 1.60 32.85
CA ILE A 11 -9.76 2.11 33.61
C ILE A 11 -10.20 3.40 32.91
N LEU A 12 -11.22 3.29 32.05
CA LEU A 12 -11.79 4.45 31.37
C LEU A 12 -12.98 4.96 32.16
N THR A 13 -12.99 6.26 32.47
CA THR A 13 -14.12 6.96 33.12
C THR A 13 -15.27 7.26 32.15
N THR A 14 -15.06 7.01 30.85
CA THR A 14 -16.03 7.17 29.76
C THR A 14 -15.88 6.02 28.77
N LYS A 15 -16.98 5.58 28.14
CA LYS A 15 -16.94 4.53 27.12
C LYS A 15 -15.98 4.96 26.00
N ALA A 16 -15.02 4.10 25.63
CA ALA A 16 -14.17 4.33 24.47
C ALA A 16 -15.03 4.51 23.22
N GLN A 17 -14.60 5.37 22.30
CA GLN A 17 -15.25 5.47 21.00
C GLN A 17 -15.06 4.15 20.24
N GLU A 18 -16.17 3.44 20.01
CA GLU A 18 -16.18 2.26 19.16
C GLU A 18 -16.06 2.71 17.70
N LEU A 19 -14.93 2.39 17.08
CA LEU A 19 -14.72 2.65 15.66
C LEU A 19 -15.10 1.42 14.84
N LEU A 20 -15.83 1.63 13.76
CA LEU A 20 -16.25 0.54 12.88
C LEU A 20 -15.06 0.09 12.03
N THR A 21 -14.70 -1.18 12.12
CA THR A 21 -13.69 -1.80 11.25
C THR A 21 -14.32 -2.39 10.00
N PHE A 22 -13.62 -2.34 8.88
CA PHE A 22 -14.00 -3.02 7.64
C PHE A 22 -12.81 -3.80 7.06
N GLY A 23 -13.08 -4.74 6.16
CA GLY A 23 -12.02 -5.46 5.47
C GLY A 23 -12.43 -6.83 4.95
N THR A 24 -11.47 -7.52 4.34
CA THR A 24 -11.58 -8.89 3.87
C THR A 24 -10.29 -9.67 4.13
N GLY A 25 -10.41 -10.99 4.19
CA GLY A 25 -9.31 -11.93 4.18
C GLY A 25 -9.67 -13.07 3.23
N LEU A 26 -9.18 -12.99 1.99
CA LEU A 26 -9.50 -13.97 0.96
C LEU A 26 -8.41 -15.05 0.95
N SER A 27 -8.85 -16.29 1.19
CA SER A 27 -8.00 -17.47 1.04
C SER A 27 -8.23 -18.08 -0.33
N SER A 28 -7.14 -18.34 -1.05
CA SER A 28 -7.17 -18.97 -2.37
C SER A 28 -7.99 -18.20 -3.44
N GLN A 29 -7.97 -16.86 -3.38
CA GLN A 29 -8.55 -16.02 -4.42
C GLN A 29 -7.78 -16.21 -5.73
N ARG A 30 -8.47 -16.15 -6.85
CA ARG A 30 -7.86 -16.21 -8.18
C ARG A 30 -7.59 -14.81 -8.69
N LEU A 31 -6.37 -14.58 -9.16
CA LEU A 31 -5.92 -13.35 -9.79
C LEU A 31 -5.70 -13.61 -11.29
N TYR A 32 -6.08 -12.63 -12.10
CA TYR A 32 -6.07 -12.73 -13.56
C TYR A 32 -5.19 -11.63 -14.16
N LYS A 33 -4.87 -11.73 -15.46
CA LYS A 33 -4.21 -10.63 -16.19
C LYS A 33 -5.10 -9.40 -16.33
N THR A 34 -6.41 -9.62 -16.35
CA THR A 34 -7.42 -8.56 -16.30
C THR A 34 -7.59 -8.06 -14.87
N GLU A 35 -7.74 -6.74 -14.72
CA GLU A 35 -8.01 -6.16 -13.42
C GLU A 35 -9.28 -6.74 -12.80
N THR A 36 -9.16 -7.20 -11.56
CA THR A 36 -10.24 -7.85 -10.82
C THR A 36 -10.42 -7.13 -9.49
N GLU A 37 -11.67 -6.88 -9.11
CA GLU A 37 -11.99 -6.34 -7.79
C GLU A 37 -11.70 -7.37 -6.71
N ILE A 38 -10.98 -6.95 -5.67
CA ILE A 38 -10.61 -7.76 -4.51
C ILE A 38 -11.48 -7.38 -3.33
N PHE A 39 -11.72 -6.08 -3.17
CA PHE A 39 -12.47 -5.53 -2.06
C PHE A 39 -13.05 -4.18 -2.43
N SER A 40 -14.28 -3.90 -1.98
CA SER A 40 -14.88 -2.58 -2.05
C SER A 40 -15.55 -2.26 -0.73
N HIS A 41 -15.50 -0.99 -0.33
CA HIS A 41 -16.15 -0.48 0.88
C HIS A 41 -16.70 0.91 0.64
N THR A 42 -17.92 1.14 1.09
CA THR A 42 -18.55 2.47 1.14
C THR A 42 -18.82 2.80 2.60
N LEU A 43 -18.57 4.05 2.99
CA LEU A 43 -18.74 4.46 4.37
C LEU A 43 -20.16 4.24 4.88
N SER A 44 -20.26 3.76 6.12
CA SER A 44 -21.53 3.58 6.80
C SER A 44 -22.19 4.92 7.10
N PRO A 45 -23.53 4.96 7.24
CA PRO A 45 -24.23 6.17 7.66
C PRO A 45 -23.65 6.72 8.98
N GLY A 46 -23.31 8.01 8.98
CA GLY A 46 -22.72 8.69 10.15
C GLY A 46 -21.20 8.75 10.16
N SER A 47 -20.52 8.01 9.28
CA SER A 47 -19.07 8.13 9.10
C SER A 47 -18.70 9.26 8.15
N THR A 48 -17.66 10.00 8.50
CA THR A 48 -17.19 11.19 7.76
C THR A 48 -15.97 10.90 6.90
N PHE A 49 -15.19 9.87 7.27
CA PHE A 49 -14.06 9.38 6.50
C PHE A 49 -13.75 7.93 6.89
N GLY A 50 -12.96 7.24 6.07
CA GLY A 50 -12.41 5.92 6.36
C GLY A 50 -10.92 5.88 6.10
N VAL A 51 -10.26 4.88 6.68
CA VAL A 51 -8.82 4.71 6.54
C VAL A 51 -8.53 3.25 6.26
N LEU A 52 -7.91 2.93 5.13
CA LEU A 52 -7.28 1.64 4.93
C LEU A 52 -6.02 1.60 5.80
N THR A 53 -5.90 0.57 6.63
CA THR A 53 -4.87 0.45 7.66
C THR A 53 -3.89 -0.68 7.40
N HIS A 54 -4.28 -1.66 6.59
CA HIS A 54 -3.47 -2.84 6.34
C HIS A 54 -3.79 -3.45 4.97
N PHE A 55 -2.73 -3.80 4.27
CA PHE A 55 -2.74 -4.66 3.11
C PHE A 55 -1.66 -5.71 3.29
N TRP A 56 -1.98 -6.96 2.98
CA TRP A 56 -1.01 -8.05 2.92
C TRP A 56 -1.38 -8.98 1.77
N THR A 57 -0.39 -9.48 1.04
CA THR A 57 -0.62 -10.47 -0.01
C THR A 57 0.51 -11.49 -0.11
N THR A 58 0.15 -12.73 -0.45
CA THR A 58 1.10 -13.78 -0.82
C THR A 58 0.48 -14.73 -1.84
N GLY A 59 1.27 -15.67 -2.32
CA GLY A 59 0.82 -16.76 -3.17
C GLY A 59 1.90 -17.18 -4.16
N ASP A 60 1.47 -17.43 -5.39
CA ASP A 60 2.36 -17.75 -6.50
C ASP A 60 3.49 -16.72 -6.67
N PRO A 61 4.72 -17.11 -7.06
CA PRO A 61 5.83 -16.18 -7.26
C PRO A 61 5.56 -14.96 -8.13
N GLU A 62 4.61 -15.04 -9.07
CA GLU A 62 4.23 -13.88 -9.89
C GLU A 62 3.59 -12.75 -9.08
N ILE A 63 3.09 -13.03 -7.86
CA ILE A 63 2.56 -12.04 -6.92
C ILE A 63 3.58 -10.96 -6.56
N ASP A 64 4.87 -11.29 -6.62
CA ASP A 64 5.96 -10.34 -6.39
C ASP A 64 5.96 -9.20 -7.42
N THR A 65 5.37 -9.42 -8.59
CA THR A 65 5.33 -8.46 -9.71
C THR A 65 3.91 -8.04 -10.09
N SER A 66 2.90 -8.55 -9.38
CA SER A 66 1.50 -8.17 -9.58
C SER A 66 1.23 -6.71 -9.23
N THR A 67 0.29 -6.12 -9.96
CA THR A 67 -0.16 -4.74 -9.74
C THR A 67 -1.41 -4.73 -8.88
N PHE A 68 -1.46 -3.85 -7.89
CA PHE A 68 -2.64 -3.55 -7.10
C PHE A 68 -2.99 -2.06 -7.23
N SER A 69 -4.28 -1.77 -7.31
CA SER A 69 -4.78 -0.40 -7.46
C SER A 69 -5.78 -0.07 -6.35
N TYR A 70 -5.68 1.12 -5.76
CA TYR A 70 -6.68 1.68 -4.86
C TYR A 70 -7.37 2.84 -5.56
N TYR A 71 -8.67 2.66 -5.78
CA TYR A 71 -9.58 3.68 -6.30
C TYR A 71 -10.30 4.32 -5.11
N ILE A 72 -10.08 5.61 -4.92
CA ILE A 72 -10.61 6.41 -3.81
C ILE A 72 -11.81 7.24 -4.30
N ASP A 73 -12.92 7.14 -3.57
CA ASP A 73 -14.13 7.95 -3.72
C ASP A 73 -14.78 7.89 -5.12
N GLY A 74 -14.77 6.70 -5.72
CA GLY A 74 -15.41 6.43 -7.01
C GLY A 74 -14.62 6.93 -8.22
N GLU A 75 -13.33 7.24 -8.06
CA GLU A 75 -12.49 7.66 -9.17
C GLU A 75 -12.35 6.59 -10.27
N ALA A 76 -12.21 7.04 -11.51
CA ALA A 76 -11.99 6.18 -12.67
C ALA A 76 -10.52 5.76 -12.85
N VAL A 77 -9.58 6.57 -12.35
CA VAL A 77 -8.14 6.32 -12.39
C VAL A 77 -7.64 6.21 -10.96
N PRO A 78 -6.91 5.15 -10.59
CA PRO A 78 -6.54 4.93 -9.20
C PRO A 78 -5.51 5.96 -8.73
N SER A 79 -5.72 6.51 -7.54
CA SER A 79 -4.78 7.40 -6.86
C SER A 79 -3.48 6.70 -6.50
N ILE A 80 -3.55 5.38 -6.29
CA ILE A 80 -2.43 4.54 -5.88
C ILE A 80 -2.48 3.28 -6.73
N GLN A 81 -1.49 3.09 -7.60
CA GLN A 81 -1.31 1.86 -8.38
C GLN A 81 0.15 1.43 -8.33
N PHE A 82 0.42 0.30 -7.69
CA PHE A 82 1.77 -0.15 -7.41
C PHE A 82 1.98 -1.61 -7.79
N ILE A 83 3.22 -1.94 -8.08
CA ILE A 83 3.71 -3.32 -8.03
C ILE A 83 4.23 -3.62 -6.62
N THR A 84 3.99 -4.83 -6.13
CA THR A 84 4.21 -5.19 -4.71
C THR A 84 5.64 -4.95 -4.26
N TYR A 85 6.64 -5.35 -5.03
CA TYR A 85 8.05 -5.13 -4.67
C TYR A 85 8.42 -3.63 -4.58
N MET A 86 7.94 -2.78 -5.51
CA MET A 86 8.27 -1.35 -5.51
C MET A 86 7.63 -0.60 -4.36
N LEU A 87 6.39 -0.96 -4.01
CA LEU A 87 5.71 -0.34 -2.87
C LEU A 87 6.48 -0.59 -1.57
N ALA A 88 7.05 -1.79 -1.42
CA ALA A 88 7.82 -2.17 -0.26
C ALA A 88 9.27 -1.61 -0.27
N GLY A 89 9.72 -1.02 -1.38
CA GLY A 89 11.09 -0.50 -1.50
C GLY A 89 12.13 -1.52 -2.00
N ALA A 90 11.70 -2.67 -2.52
CA ALA A 90 12.59 -3.73 -2.99
C ALA A 90 12.89 -3.57 -4.49
N GLY A 91 13.93 -2.81 -4.84
CA GLY A 91 14.34 -2.61 -6.23
C GLY A 91 14.62 -3.92 -6.98
N PHE A 92 14.26 -3.97 -8.26
CA PHE A 92 14.51 -5.11 -9.16
C PHE A 92 14.00 -6.47 -8.66
N ASN A 93 12.92 -6.46 -7.87
CA ASN A 93 12.35 -7.66 -7.27
C ASN A 93 13.36 -8.47 -6.44
N ASP A 94 14.18 -7.80 -5.63
CA ASP A 94 15.05 -8.47 -4.67
C ASP A 94 14.22 -9.38 -3.75
N ARG A 95 14.61 -10.66 -3.73
CA ARG A 95 13.93 -11.73 -3.00
C ARG A 95 14.46 -11.92 -1.57
N ALA A 96 15.41 -11.09 -1.13
CA ALA A 96 15.85 -11.06 0.25
C ALA A 96 14.65 -10.91 1.19
N ALA A 97 14.53 -11.81 2.16
CA ALA A 97 13.45 -11.91 3.14
C ALA A 97 13.92 -12.79 4.31
N PRO A 98 13.34 -12.68 5.51
CA PRO A 98 12.33 -11.71 5.91
C PRO A 98 12.94 -10.35 6.29
N TRP A 99 12.20 -9.27 6.07
CA TRP A 99 12.51 -7.94 6.59
C TRP A 99 11.26 -7.07 6.64
N GLY A 100 11.32 -5.96 7.36
CA GLY A 100 10.21 -5.02 7.40
C GLY A 100 10.46 -3.81 8.29
N THR A 101 9.59 -2.83 8.11
CA THR A 101 9.48 -1.63 8.92
C THR A 101 8.08 -1.56 9.54
N LYS A 102 7.78 -0.50 10.30
CA LYS A 102 6.41 -0.27 10.76
C LYS A 102 5.40 -0.11 9.61
N TRP A 103 5.86 0.31 8.42
CA TRP A 103 4.99 0.68 7.31
C TRP A 103 4.90 -0.35 6.19
N ILE A 104 5.97 -1.08 5.91
CA ILE A 104 6.09 -1.95 4.73
C ILE A 104 7.05 -3.10 5.04
N GLY A 105 6.92 -4.23 4.34
CA GLY A 105 7.91 -5.30 4.43
C GLY A 105 7.57 -6.54 3.61
N LYS A 106 8.45 -7.55 3.76
CA LYS A 106 8.39 -8.84 3.09
C LYS A 106 8.61 -9.97 4.10
N GLY A 107 7.58 -10.80 4.29
CA GLY A 107 7.59 -11.91 5.25
C GLY A 107 8.15 -13.23 4.73
N ALA A 108 8.30 -13.40 3.42
CA ALA A 108 8.72 -14.66 2.81
C ALA A 108 9.49 -14.45 1.50
N LYS A 109 10.28 -15.45 1.09
CA LYS A 109 11.08 -15.41 -0.16
C LYS A 109 10.23 -15.19 -1.42
N SER A 110 9.00 -15.69 -1.41
CA SER A 110 7.98 -15.50 -2.46
C SER A 110 6.72 -14.93 -1.82
N GLY A 111 6.18 -13.85 -2.38
CA GLY A 111 5.06 -13.14 -1.79
C GLY A 111 5.36 -12.58 -0.39
N GLY A 112 4.34 -12.58 0.47
CA GLY A 112 4.41 -12.11 1.84
C GLY A 112 4.61 -10.60 1.97
N TRP A 113 4.15 -9.83 0.99
CA TRP A 113 4.27 -8.38 0.96
C TRP A 113 3.19 -7.74 1.82
N TYR A 114 3.55 -6.72 2.60
CA TYR A 114 2.58 -5.93 3.35
C TYR A 114 2.87 -4.44 3.32
N ASN A 115 1.80 -3.67 3.54
CA ASN A 115 1.88 -2.27 3.92
C ASN A 115 0.83 -1.92 4.98
N ASN A 116 1.22 -1.04 5.89
CA ASN A 116 0.45 -0.57 7.04
C ASN A 116 0.29 0.96 7.05
N PHE A 117 0.82 1.66 6.04
CA PHE A 117 0.58 3.10 5.90
C PHE A 117 -0.91 3.38 5.72
N ARG A 118 -1.33 4.55 6.17
CA ARG A 118 -2.75 4.94 6.20
C ARG A 118 -3.18 5.47 4.83
N VAL A 119 -4.28 4.95 4.30
CA VAL A 119 -4.93 5.47 3.08
C VAL A 119 -6.28 6.05 3.45
N PRO A 120 -6.39 7.36 3.71
CA PRO A 120 -7.66 8.02 3.98
C PRO A 120 -8.55 8.11 2.72
N PHE A 121 -9.87 8.05 2.90
CA PHE A 121 -10.91 8.27 1.89
C PHE A 121 -12.19 8.84 2.51
N GLN A 122 -13.06 9.47 1.73
CA GLN A 122 -14.19 10.26 2.24
C GLN A 122 -15.57 9.66 1.90
N LYS A 123 -15.63 8.70 0.99
CA LYS A 123 -16.87 8.07 0.52
C LYS A 123 -16.70 6.57 0.35
N SER A 124 -15.69 6.15 -0.41
CA SER A 124 -15.50 4.74 -0.73
C SER A 124 -14.05 4.42 -1.10
N ILE A 125 -13.70 3.15 -0.98
CA ILE A 125 -12.45 2.61 -1.49
C ILE A 125 -12.75 1.32 -2.26
N ARG A 126 -12.12 1.17 -3.42
CA ARG A 126 -12.13 -0.07 -4.21
C ARG A 126 -10.70 -0.50 -4.45
N VAL A 127 -10.37 -1.72 -4.02
CA VAL A 127 -9.07 -2.35 -4.17
C VAL A 127 -9.17 -3.40 -5.26
N THR A 128 -8.29 -3.31 -6.24
CA THR A 128 -8.19 -4.27 -7.34
C THR A 128 -6.79 -4.87 -7.40
N GLY A 129 -6.67 -5.98 -8.12
CA GLY A 129 -5.38 -6.52 -8.51
C GLY A 129 -5.39 -7.14 -9.90
N LYS A 130 -4.20 -7.26 -10.47
CA LYS A 130 -3.95 -8.00 -11.71
C LYS A 130 -2.55 -8.59 -11.72
N LEU A 131 -2.41 -9.69 -12.42
CA LEU A 131 -1.13 -10.31 -12.74
C LEU A 131 -0.36 -9.48 -13.77
N PRO A 132 0.98 -9.65 -13.84
CA PRO A 132 1.78 -9.18 -14.96
C PRO A 132 1.22 -9.65 -16.31
N SER A 133 1.43 -8.86 -17.37
CA SER A 133 1.06 -9.29 -18.73
C SER A 133 1.81 -10.53 -19.20
N THR A 134 3.00 -10.78 -18.65
CA THR A 134 3.88 -11.91 -18.96
C THR A 134 3.47 -13.23 -18.30
N SER A 135 2.52 -13.21 -17.37
CA SER A 135 1.99 -14.41 -16.73
C SER A 135 1.47 -15.40 -17.75
N SER A 136 1.64 -16.71 -17.55
CA SER A 136 1.06 -17.71 -18.45
C SER A 136 -0.45 -17.84 -18.23
N ASP A 137 -0.83 -18.02 -16.97
CA ASP A 137 -2.16 -18.42 -16.50
C ASP A 137 -2.61 -17.57 -15.30
N ASP A 138 -3.82 -17.80 -14.83
CA ASP A 138 -4.34 -17.25 -13.57
C ASP A 138 -3.64 -17.88 -12.35
N LYS A 139 -3.46 -17.08 -11.29
CA LYS A 139 -2.73 -17.51 -10.08
C LYS A 139 -3.61 -17.47 -8.84
N ILE A 140 -3.29 -18.35 -7.90
CA ILE A 140 -3.91 -18.36 -6.59
C ILE A 140 -3.14 -17.41 -5.66
N ILE A 141 -3.88 -16.54 -4.99
CA ILE A 141 -3.37 -15.57 -4.03
C ILE A 141 -4.12 -15.68 -2.71
N TRP A 142 -3.44 -15.25 -1.65
CA TRP A 142 -4.04 -14.93 -0.37
C TRP A 142 -3.85 -13.44 -0.14
N ILE A 143 -4.90 -12.79 0.34
CA ILE A 143 -4.87 -11.34 0.51
C ILE A 143 -5.71 -10.92 1.70
N ILE A 144 -5.19 -9.93 2.42
CA ILE A 144 -5.88 -9.28 3.53
C ILE A 144 -5.91 -7.79 3.21
N VAL A 145 -7.09 -7.20 3.32
CA VAL A 145 -7.32 -5.76 3.21
C VAL A 145 -8.12 -5.36 4.44
N ARG A 146 -7.65 -4.39 5.22
CA ARG A 146 -8.38 -3.93 6.43
C ARG A 146 -8.33 -2.43 6.55
N GLY A 147 -9.35 -1.88 7.19
CA GLY A 147 -9.43 -0.49 7.54
C GLY A 147 -10.44 -0.20 8.64
N THR A 148 -10.61 1.07 8.93
CA THR A 148 -11.45 1.54 10.03
C THR A 148 -12.05 2.90 9.67
N GLU A 149 -13.35 3.05 9.91
CA GLU A 149 -14.06 4.31 9.73
C GLU A 149 -13.76 5.28 10.87
N ASN A 150 -13.68 6.56 10.55
CA ASN A 150 -13.38 7.67 11.46
C ASN A 150 -12.10 7.51 12.30
N LEU A 151 -11.16 6.65 11.89
CA LEU A 151 -9.90 6.43 12.60
C LEU A 151 -8.98 7.65 12.47
N PRO A 152 -8.72 8.42 13.53
CA PRO A 152 -7.82 9.57 13.45
C PRO A 152 -6.44 9.14 12.96
N THR A 153 -5.97 9.78 11.89
CA THR A 153 -4.66 9.46 11.29
C THR A 153 -3.67 10.57 11.58
N SER A 154 -2.50 10.19 12.09
CA SER A 154 -1.38 11.09 12.30
C SER A 154 -0.07 10.53 11.76
N PHE A 155 0.82 11.42 11.36
CA PHE A 155 2.19 11.10 10.97
C PHE A 155 3.16 11.92 11.80
N GLN A 156 3.99 11.26 12.59
CA GLN A 156 5.01 11.90 13.45
C GLN A 156 4.47 13.05 14.30
N GLY A 157 3.25 12.89 14.85
CA GLY A 157 2.59 13.92 15.67
C GLY A 157 1.71 14.91 14.90
N PHE A 158 1.80 14.95 13.57
CA PHE A 158 0.91 15.77 12.74
C PHE A 158 -0.38 15.02 12.45
N GLN A 159 -1.50 15.52 12.95
CA GLN A 159 -2.81 15.01 12.60
C GLN A 159 -3.14 15.37 11.15
N LEU A 160 -3.47 14.37 10.33
CA LEU A 160 -3.95 14.62 8.99
C LEU A 160 -5.41 15.09 9.02
N PRO A 161 -5.80 16.05 8.15
CA PRO A 161 -7.19 16.40 7.99
C PRO A 161 -7.99 15.18 7.47
N SER A 162 -9.29 15.10 7.80
CA SER A 162 -10.18 14.06 7.27
C SER A 162 -10.30 14.09 5.74
N THR A 163 -9.94 15.21 5.12
CA THR A 163 -9.89 15.40 3.68
C THR A 163 -8.55 15.04 3.05
N ALA A 164 -7.57 14.56 3.83
CA ALA A 164 -6.26 14.17 3.31
C ALA A 164 -6.41 13.07 2.26
N ARG A 165 -5.53 13.10 1.25
CA ARG A 165 -5.49 12.11 0.18
C ARG A 165 -4.06 11.65 -0.03
N LEU A 166 -3.86 10.35 -0.11
CA LEU A 166 -2.58 9.77 -0.48
C LEU A 166 -2.59 9.48 -1.98
N THR A 167 -1.57 9.98 -2.69
CA THR A 167 -1.37 9.77 -4.12
C THR A 167 0.00 9.16 -4.36
N LEU A 168 0.09 8.24 -5.32
CA LEU A 168 1.34 7.68 -5.78
C LEU A 168 1.79 8.40 -7.05
N HIS A 169 2.93 9.08 -6.98
CA HIS A 169 3.60 9.66 -8.13
C HIS A 169 4.66 8.69 -8.64
N LYS A 170 4.71 8.48 -9.96
CA LYS A 170 5.62 7.51 -10.60
C LYS A 170 6.44 8.18 -11.68
N ILE A 171 7.73 7.86 -11.71
CA ILE A 171 8.66 8.19 -12.79
C ILE A 171 9.29 6.86 -13.20
N GLU A 172 8.94 6.36 -14.38
CA GLU A 172 9.27 5.00 -14.82
C GLU A 172 9.89 5.05 -16.23
N GLY A 173 10.88 4.20 -16.49
CA GLY A 173 11.49 4.06 -17.82
C GLY A 173 12.26 5.28 -18.31
N VAL A 174 12.76 6.13 -17.40
CA VAL A 174 13.54 7.33 -17.73
C VAL A 174 15.03 7.05 -17.59
N THR A 175 15.79 7.43 -18.61
CA THR A 175 17.26 7.48 -18.57
C THR A 175 17.70 8.90 -18.29
N TYR A 176 18.64 9.05 -17.37
CA TYR A 176 19.25 10.33 -17.02
C TYR A 176 20.70 10.36 -17.47
N ASP A 177 21.17 11.52 -17.92
CA ASP A 177 22.58 11.74 -18.19
C ASP A 177 23.40 11.70 -16.88
N PRO A 178 24.70 11.36 -16.94
CA PRO A 178 25.56 11.45 -15.77
C PRO A 178 25.48 12.82 -15.11
N LEU A 179 25.40 12.84 -13.77
CA LEU A 179 25.27 14.05 -12.93
C LEU A 179 23.96 14.84 -13.11
N ALA A 180 22.99 14.34 -13.87
CA ALA A 180 21.69 14.98 -13.97
C ALA A 180 20.89 14.84 -12.66
N TRP A 181 20.13 15.88 -12.32
CA TRP A 181 19.20 15.84 -11.20
C TRP A 181 18.03 14.93 -11.49
N VAL A 182 17.79 13.96 -10.59
CA VAL A 182 16.62 13.09 -10.66
C VAL A 182 15.50 13.73 -9.86
N ARG A 183 14.42 14.07 -10.55
CA ARG A 183 13.20 14.55 -9.90
C ARG A 183 12.56 13.37 -9.15
N VAL A 184 12.32 13.52 -7.85
CA VAL A 184 11.67 12.48 -7.01
C VAL A 184 10.14 12.62 -7.02
N VAL A 185 9.64 13.86 -7.00
CA VAL A 185 8.22 14.17 -7.08
C VAL A 185 8.03 15.53 -7.76
N ASP A 186 6.90 15.69 -8.44
CA ASP A 186 6.45 16.98 -8.97
C ASP A 186 5.11 17.34 -8.31
N ILE A 187 5.09 18.46 -7.59
CA ILE A 187 3.90 18.96 -6.88
C ILE A 187 3.59 20.33 -7.47
N PRO A 188 2.80 20.41 -8.55
CA PRO A 188 2.60 21.65 -9.29
C PRO A 188 1.83 22.69 -8.49
N THR A 189 0.92 22.26 -7.61
CA THR A 189 0.16 23.13 -6.70
C THR A 189 -0.20 22.40 -5.40
N GLY A 190 -0.49 23.16 -4.35
CA GLY A 190 -0.98 22.65 -3.06
C GLY A 190 0.09 22.48 -1.98
N HIS A 191 -0.34 21.97 -0.83
CA HIS A 191 0.51 21.66 0.32
C HIS A 191 0.27 20.20 0.73
N GLY A 192 1.35 19.49 1.07
CA GLY A 192 1.27 18.08 1.44
C GLY A 192 2.53 17.59 2.13
N LEU A 193 2.57 16.29 2.43
CA LEU A 193 3.71 15.61 3.04
C LEU A 193 4.20 14.52 2.09
N LEU A 194 5.51 14.48 1.83
CA LEU A 194 6.12 13.33 1.19
C LEU A 194 6.27 12.21 2.22
N PHE A 195 5.52 11.12 2.03
CA PHE A 195 5.50 10.02 2.99
C PHE A 195 6.69 9.05 2.82
N SER A 196 6.95 8.63 1.58
CA SER A 196 8.01 7.67 1.24
C SER A 196 8.39 7.85 -0.23
N HIS A 197 9.62 7.48 -0.57
CA HIS A 197 10.06 7.32 -1.96
C HIS A 197 10.83 6.00 -2.10
N THR A 198 10.74 5.38 -3.27
CA THR A 198 11.55 4.21 -3.66
C THR A 198 12.27 4.55 -4.94
N LEU A 199 13.60 4.39 -4.95
CA LEU A 199 14.43 4.57 -6.13
C LEU A 199 15.06 3.22 -6.51
N ALA A 200 14.79 2.75 -7.72
CA ALA A 200 15.43 1.55 -8.30
C ALA A 200 16.18 1.96 -9.57
N VAL A 201 17.51 1.97 -9.50
CA VAL A 201 18.39 2.50 -10.56
C VAL A 201 19.34 1.41 -11.02
N SER A 202 19.53 1.32 -12.34
CA SER A 202 20.56 0.50 -12.97
C SER A 202 21.50 1.41 -13.75
N SER A 203 22.80 1.17 -13.62
CA SER A 203 23.85 1.94 -14.30
C SER A 203 24.95 1.01 -14.77
N GLY A 204 25.55 1.30 -15.93
CA GLY A 204 26.70 0.58 -16.45
C GLY A 204 28.03 0.97 -15.81
N ASN A 205 28.05 1.99 -14.94
CA ASN A 205 29.24 2.45 -14.22
C ASN A 205 28.85 3.01 -12.84
N LEU A 206 29.84 3.46 -12.06
CA LEU A 206 29.64 3.95 -10.68
C LEU A 206 29.33 5.46 -10.57
N ASN A 207 29.26 6.20 -11.68
CA ASN A 207 29.06 7.66 -11.66
C ASN A 207 27.68 8.11 -11.14
N PHE A 208 26.80 7.16 -10.79
CA PHE A 208 25.49 7.43 -10.19
C PHE A 208 25.51 7.45 -8.65
N LEU A 209 26.62 7.03 -8.02
CA LEU A 209 26.74 6.91 -6.55
C LEU A 209 27.08 8.22 -5.83
N GLU A 210 27.45 9.27 -6.58
CA GLU A 210 27.86 10.58 -6.04
C GLU A 210 26.66 11.50 -5.74
N GLY A 211 25.43 10.98 -5.77
CA GLY A 211 24.22 11.75 -5.51
C GLY A 211 24.08 12.12 -4.02
N CYS A 212 23.70 13.37 -3.76
CA CYS A 212 23.31 13.88 -2.43
C CYS A 212 21.79 13.86 -2.26
#